data_AF-H6SIX5-F1
#
_entry.id   AF-H6SIX5-F1
#
_cell.length_a   1.000
_cell.length_b   1.000
_cell.length_c   1.000
_cell.angle_alpha   90.00
_cell.angle_beta   90.00
_cell.angle_gamma   90.00
#
_symmetry.space_group_name_H-M   'P 1'
#
loop_
_entity.id
_entity.type
_entity.pdbx_description
1 polymer ?
#
loop_
_entity_poly.entity_id
_entity_poly.type
_entity_poly.pdbx_seq_one_letter_code
_entity_poly.pdbx_strand_id
1 'polypeptide(L)'
;MRAALEAVAATVRDCPVCGNVDTQTPCGICADSRRDPSVVCVVRDVADLWALERGGAFRGRYHVLGGLLSALDGIGPDDLGLDRLEARLGPEAVREVILALPATVEGQTTAHVVADRLEPRGVLVSGLAQGVPVGGELEYLDDGTLSAALAARRPV
;
A
#
# COMPACT_ATOMS: atom_id res chain seq x y z
N MET A 1 9.02 25.92 18.56
CA MET A 1 9.00 25.11 17.33
C MET A 1 10.16 24.11 17.27
N ARG A 2 11.42 24.53 17.48
CA ARG A 2 12.60 23.64 17.49
C ARG A 2 12.51 22.45 18.45
N ALA A 3 12.20 22.68 19.73
CA ALA A 3 12.09 21.59 20.72
C ALA A 3 10.99 20.56 20.40
N ALA A 4 9.91 20.98 19.72
CA ALA A 4 8.85 20.07 19.29
C ALA A 4 9.31 19.18 18.11
N LEU A 5 10.05 19.75 17.15
CA LEU A 5 10.66 18.97 16.05
C LEU A 5 11.73 18.00 16.56
N GLU A 6 12.56 18.43 17.53
CA GLU A 6 13.58 17.57 18.16
C GLU A 6 12.95 16.41 18.93
N ALA A 7 11.86 16.65 19.66
CA ALA A 7 11.13 15.58 20.35
C ALA A 7 10.49 14.57 19.39
N VAL A 8 9.91 15.03 18.28
CA VAL A 8 9.34 14.15 17.24
C VAL A 8 10.45 13.31 16.59
N ALA A 9 11.55 13.94 16.16
CA ALA A 9 12.68 13.23 15.57
C ALA A 9 13.28 12.18 16.53
N ALA A 10 13.29 12.46 17.84
CA ALA A 10 13.82 11.55 18.84
C ALA A 10 12.92 10.34 19.14
N THR A 11 11.60 10.45 18.94
CA THR A 11 10.61 9.45 19.39
C THR A 11 10.02 8.62 18.27
N VAL A 12 9.98 9.16 17.06
CA VAL A 12 9.41 8.50 15.89
C VAL A 12 10.31 7.36 15.41
N ARG A 13 9.71 6.19 15.13
CA ARG A 13 10.39 4.98 14.66
C ARG A 13 9.59 4.32 13.54
N ASP A 14 10.32 3.65 12.66
CA ASP A 14 9.71 2.76 11.67
C ASP A 14 9.21 1.50 12.36
N CYS A 15 7.99 1.11 12.05
CA CYS A 15 7.40 -0.14 12.51
C CYS A 15 8.15 -1.30 11.83
N PRO A 16 8.76 -2.21 12.60
CA PRO A 16 9.50 -3.35 12.03
C PRO A 16 8.58 -4.34 11.31
N VAL A 17 7.27 -4.25 11.57
CA VAL A 17 6.23 -5.11 10.99
C VAL A 17 5.77 -4.54 9.65
N CYS A 18 5.21 -3.33 9.62
CA CYS A 18 4.58 -2.79 8.41
C CYS A 18 5.34 -1.65 7.72
N GLY A 19 6.46 -1.17 8.24
CA GLY A 19 7.16 -0.01 7.67
C GLY A 19 6.46 1.34 7.88
N ASN A 20 5.31 1.39 8.57
CA ASN A 20 4.69 2.66 8.97
C ASN A 20 5.53 3.38 10.04
N VAL A 21 5.36 4.69 10.13
CA VAL A 21 6.07 5.54 11.08
C VAL A 21 5.16 5.87 12.28
N ASP A 22 5.61 5.59 13.50
CA ASP A 22 4.84 5.82 14.73
C ASP A 22 5.79 6.11 15.92
N THR A 23 5.24 6.63 17.02
CA THR A 23 5.94 6.83 18.30
C THR A 23 5.96 5.57 19.18
N GLN A 24 5.16 4.56 18.83
CA GLN A 24 5.13 3.24 19.48
C GLN A 24 5.60 2.13 18.53
N THR A 25 6.10 1.02 19.09
CA THR A 25 6.59 -0.13 18.32
C THR A 25 6.11 -1.44 18.95
N PRO A 26 5.34 -2.29 18.24
CA PRO A 26 4.79 -2.08 16.88
C PRO A 26 3.82 -0.89 16.81
N CYS A 27 3.62 -0.31 15.62
CA CYS A 27 2.77 0.87 15.46
C CYS A 27 1.31 0.61 15.88
N GLY A 28 0.54 1.67 16.12
CA GLY A 28 -0.85 1.57 16.59
C GLY A 28 -1.76 0.74 15.67
N ILE A 29 -1.50 0.74 14.36
CA ILE A 29 -2.22 -0.09 13.39
C ILE A 29 -1.90 -1.57 13.58
N CYS A 30 -0.64 -1.94 13.77
CA CYS A 30 -0.24 -3.34 13.94
C CYS A 30 -0.67 -3.87 15.32
N ALA A 31 -0.65 -3.02 16.34
CA ALA A 31 -1.06 -3.35 17.71
C ALA A 31 -2.58 -3.45 17.89
N ASP A 32 -3.38 -2.86 17.01
CA ASP A 32 -4.84 -2.86 17.12
C ASP A 32 -5.43 -4.25 16.83
N SER A 33 -5.92 -4.91 17.88
CA SER A 33 -6.54 -6.23 17.80
C SER A 33 -7.90 -6.24 17.11
N ARG A 34 -8.49 -5.08 16.82
CA ARG A 34 -9.77 -4.97 16.10
C ARG A 34 -9.60 -5.07 14.58
N ARG A 35 -8.35 -4.99 14.09
CA ARG A 35 -8.03 -5.12 12.66
C ARG A 35 -7.89 -6.57 12.25
N ASP A 36 -8.26 -6.85 11.02
CA ASP A 36 -8.10 -8.17 10.42
C ASP A 36 -6.64 -8.38 9.98
N PRO A 37 -5.88 -9.29 10.61
CA PRO A 37 -4.51 -9.58 10.20
C PRO A 37 -4.43 -10.38 8.89
N SER A 38 -5.54 -10.98 8.43
CA SER A 38 -5.55 -11.84 7.24
C SER A 38 -5.60 -11.06 5.92
N VAL A 39 -5.79 -9.74 5.97
CA VAL A 39 -5.83 -8.86 4.80
C VAL A 39 -4.82 -7.73 4.97
N VAL A 40 -3.88 -7.63 4.03
CA VAL A 40 -2.82 -6.61 4.04
C VAL A 40 -2.95 -5.69 2.84
N CYS A 41 -3.03 -4.37 3.08
CA CYS A 41 -2.99 -3.35 2.03
C CYS A 41 -1.58 -2.79 1.89
N VAL A 42 -0.97 -3.04 0.72
CA VAL A 42 0.37 -2.57 0.36
C VAL A 42 0.26 -1.19 -0.26
N VAL A 43 1.00 -0.23 0.29
CA VAL A 43 1.08 1.16 -0.18
C VAL A 43 2.53 1.55 -0.42
N ARG A 44 2.74 2.60 -1.21
CA ARG A 44 4.08 3.10 -1.51
C ARG A 44 4.71 3.77 -0.29
N ASP A 45 4.01 4.71 0.35
CA ASP A 45 4.54 5.48 1.48
C ASP A 45 3.51 5.67 2.62
N VAL A 46 3.95 6.37 3.67
CA VAL A 46 3.13 6.67 4.86
C VAL A 46 1.97 7.64 4.52
N ALA A 47 2.14 8.52 3.54
CA ALA A 47 1.08 9.45 3.15
C ALA A 47 -0.10 8.70 2.49
N ASP A 48 0.22 7.71 1.64
CA ASP A 48 -0.77 6.83 1.01
C ASP A 48 -1.52 5.98 2.04
N LEU A 49 -0.82 5.46 3.06
CA LEU A 49 -1.44 4.78 4.20
C LEU A 49 -2.49 5.69 4.88
N TRP A 50 -2.10 6.91 5.24
CA TRP A 50 -3.02 7.83 5.92
C TRP A 50 -4.17 8.28 5.03
N ALA A 51 -3.98 8.35 3.72
CA ALA A 51 -5.07 8.64 2.79
C ALA A 51 -6.17 7.57 2.84
N LEU A 52 -5.78 6.30 2.87
CA LEU A 52 -6.73 5.18 2.99
C LEU A 52 -7.35 5.09 4.38
N GLU A 53 -6.53 5.26 5.44
CA GLU A 53 -6.98 5.14 6.82
C GLU A 53 -8.02 6.21 7.18
N ARG A 54 -7.86 7.46 6.70
CA ARG A 54 -8.84 8.54 6.92
C ARG A 54 -10.22 8.22 6.33
N GLY A 55 -10.28 7.40 5.29
CA GLY A 55 -11.55 6.96 4.70
C GLY A 55 -12.32 5.97 5.58
N GLY A 56 -11.66 5.31 6.54
CA GLY A 56 -12.28 4.35 7.49
C GLY A 56 -12.90 3.11 6.84
N ALA A 57 -12.76 2.94 5.52
CA ALA A 57 -13.36 1.86 4.75
C ALA A 57 -12.57 0.54 4.84
N PHE A 58 -11.29 0.62 5.20
CA PHE A 58 -10.41 -0.54 5.31
C PHE A 58 -10.15 -0.88 6.78
N ARG A 59 -10.32 -2.15 7.14
CA ARG A 59 -10.10 -2.67 8.51
C ARG A 59 -8.98 -3.72 8.60
N GLY A 60 -8.27 -3.96 7.51
CA GLY A 60 -7.09 -4.82 7.53
C GLY A 60 -5.85 -4.08 8.04
N ARG A 61 -4.69 -4.70 7.85
CA ARG A 61 -3.39 -4.12 8.17
C ARG A 61 -2.75 -3.49 6.94
N TYR A 62 -1.80 -2.58 7.15
CA TYR A 62 -1.04 -1.98 6.06
C TYR A 62 0.35 -2.57 5.95
N HIS A 63 0.98 -2.32 4.81
CA HIS A 63 2.39 -2.51 4.57
C HIS A 63 2.93 -1.38 3.68
N VAL A 64 3.95 -0.68 4.14
CA VAL A 64 4.59 0.43 3.45
C VAL A 64 5.85 -0.10 2.74
N LEU A 65 5.89 0.00 1.41
CA LEU A 65 7.04 -0.44 0.62
C LEU A 65 8.25 0.49 0.79
N GLY A 66 8.02 1.78 1.06
CA GLY A 66 9.08 2.78 1.17
C GLY A 66 9.48 3.39 -0.18
N GLY A 67 8.75 3.11 -1.25
CA GLY A 67 9.05 3.59 -2.59
C GLY A 67 8.36 2.78 -3.68
N LEU A 68 8.79 3.03 -4.92
CA LEU A 68 8.45 2.26 -6.12
C LEU A 68 9.75 1.86 -6.82
N LEU A 69 9.68 0.83 -7.66
CA LEU A 69 10.77 0.49 -8.57
C LEU A 69 11.02 1.66 -9.53
N SER A 70 12.29 2.04 -9.68
CA SER A 70 12.70 3.10 -10.60
C SER A 70 14.02 2.71 -11.25
N ALA A 71 13.97 2.38 -12.55
CA ALA A 71 15.18 2.13 -13.32
C ALA A 71 16.02 3.40 -13.48
N LEU A 72 15.37 4.58 -13.47
CA LEU A 72 16.04 5.88 -13.60
C LEU A 72 16.81 6.24 -12.34
N ASP A 73 16.24 5.98 -11.17
CA ASP A 73 16.86 6.27 -9.87
C ASP A 73 17.68 5.09 -9.32
N GLY A 74 17.72 3.97 -10.04
CA GLY A 74 18.44 2.76 -9.64
C GLY A 74 17.81 2.02 -8.45
N ILE A 75 16.51 2.20 -8.21
CA ILE A 75 15.77 1.56 -7.11
C ILE A 75 15.26 0.19 -7.57
N GLY A 76 15.84 -0.86 -6.99
CA GLY A 76 15.48 -2.25 -7.25
C GLY A 76 14.49 -2.84 -6.24
N PRO A 77 14.05 -4.09 -6.43
CA PRO A 77 13.13 -4.77 -5.51
C PRO A 77 13.69 -4.93 -4.10
N ASP A 78 14.99 -5.12 -3.96
CA ASP A 78 15.66 -5.33 -2.67
C ASP A 78 15.79 -4.03 -1.85
N ASP A 79 15.61 -2.87 -2.50
CA ASP A 79 15.54 -1.56 -1.83
C ASP A 79 14.15 -1.28 -1.25
N LEU A 80 13.14 -2.07 -1.63
CA LEU A 80 11.79 -1.96 -1.13
C LEU A 80 11.56 -2.87 0.07
N GLY A 81 10.55 -2.55 0.88
CA GLY A 81 10.12 -3.35 2.03
C GLY A 81 9.50 -4.72 1.71
N LEU A 82 9.87 -5.36 0.59
CA LEU A 82 9.31 -6.63 0.13
C LEU A 82 9.65 -7.80 1.05
N ASP A 83 10.89 -7.90 1.53
CA ASP A 83 11.29 -8.98 2.44
C ASP A 83 10.49 -8.97 3.74
N ARG A 84 10.17 -7.77 4.25
CA ARG A 84 9.31 -7.61 5.44
C ARG A 84 7.86 -8.02 5.14
N LEU A 85 7.36 -7.74 3.94
CA LEU A 85 6.02 -8.16 3.53
C LEU A 85 5.94 -9.70 3.53
N GLU A 86 6.92 -10.35 2.89
CA GLU A 86 6.99 -11.80 2.81
C GLU A 86 7.10 -12.49 4.17
N ALA A 87 7.93 -11.93 5.06
CA ALA A 87 8.14 -12.45 6.40
C ALA A 87 6.83 -12.53 7.23
N ARG A 88 5.81 -11.73 6.87
CA ARG A 88 4.54 -11.65 7.59
C ARG A 88 3.47 -12.61 7.08
N LEU A 89 3.57 -13.07 5.83
CA LEU A 89 2.52 -13.87 5.19
C LEU A 89 2.23 -15.18 5.94
N GLY A 90 3.29 -15.86 6.40
CA GLY A 90 3.18 -17.10 7.17
C GLY A 90 2.62 -16.86 8.58
N PRO A 91 3.30 -16.10 9.45
CA PRO A 91 2.88 -15.90 10.84
C PRO A 91 1.49 -15.29 11.02
N GLU A 92 1.07 -14.38 10.14
CA GLU A 92 -0.23 -13.70 10.23
C GLU A 92 -1.35 -14.45 9.48
N ALA A 93 -1.05 -15.58 8.84
CA ALA A 93 -1.99 -16.32 7.99
C ALA A 93 -2.71 -15.42 6.98
N VAL A 94 -1.93 -14.58 6.28
CA VAL A 94 -2.44 -13.61 5.30
C VAL A 94 -3.10 -14.37 4.15
N ARG A 95 -4.35 -14.01 3.87
CA ARG A 95 -5.17 -14.60 2.79
C ARG A 95 -5.23 -13.71 1.57
N GLU A 96 -5.16 -12.39 1.78
CA GLU A 96 -5.23 -11.41 0.71
C GLU A 96 -4.20 -10.29 0.90
N VAL A 97 -3.57 -9.91 -0.20
CA VAL A 97 -2.71 -8.73 -0.33
C VAL A 97 -3.32 -7.79 -1.38
N ILE A 98 -3.72 -6.60 -0.95
CA ILE A 98 -4.30 -5.55 -1.80
C ILE A 98 -3.19 -4.57 -2.19
N LEU A 99 -2.92 -4.44 -3.49
CA LEU A 99 -1.95 -3.50 -4.05
C LEU A 99 -2.63 -2.14 -4.26
N ALA A 100 -2.38 -1.22 -3.35
CA ALA A 100 -2.81 0.17 -3.40
C ALA A 100 -1.65 1.09 -3.81
N LEU A 101 -1.09 0.82 -4.99
CA LEU A 101 0.00 1.60 -5.57
C LEU A 101 -0.56 2.61 -6.59
N PRO A 102 0.16 3.72 -6.85
CA PRO A 102 -0.25 4.71 -7.84
C PRO A 102 -0.49 4.09 -9.23
N ALA A 103 -1.44 4.64 -9.98
CA ALA A 103 -1.72 4.26 -11.37
C ALA A 103 -0.68 4.83 -12.37
N THR A 104 0.59 4.91 -11.96
CA THR A 104 1.71 5.36 -12.81
C THR A 104 2.45 4.16 -13.38
N VAL A 105 3.34 4.38 -14.34
CA VAL A 105 4.18 3.32 -14.91
C VAL A 105 4.99 2.63 -13.80
N GLU A 106 5.70 3.37 -12.95
CA GLU A 106 6.48 2.77 -11.85
C GLU A 106 5.57 2.02 -10.85
N GLY A 107 4.38 2.57 -10.57
CA GLY A 107 3.41 1.96 -9.68
C GLY A 107 2.91 0.61 -10.21
N GLN A 108 2.57 0.54 -11.50
CA GLN A 108 2.13 -0.70 -12.15
C GLN A 108 3.26 -1.71 -12.28
N THR A 109 4.48 -1.29 -12.64
CA THR A 109 5.65 -2.17 -12.67
C THR A 109 5.94 -2.74 -11.28
N THR A 110 5.88 -1.91 -10.23
CA THR A 110 6.06 -2.35 -8.84
C THR A 110 4.96 -3.32 -8.44
N ALA A 111 3.70 -3.05 -8.78
CA ALA A 111 2.57 -3.94 -8.49
C ALA A 111 2.77 -5.33 -9.11
N HIS A 112 3.22 -5.37 -10.37
CA HIS A 112 3.49 -6.63 -11.07
C HIS A 112 4.61 -7.42 -10.39
N VAL A 113 5.72 -6.77 -10.04
CA VAL A 113 6.84 -7.43 -9.33
C VAL A 113 6.44 -7.92 -7.95
N VAL A 114 5.63 -7.16 -7.21
CA VAL A 114 5.08 -7.60 -5.93
C VAL A 114 4.21 -8.85 -6.14
N ALA A 115 3.31 -8.83 -7.13
CA ALA A 115 2.43 -9.97 -7.41
C ALA A 115 3.21 -11.25 -7.76
N ASP A 116 4.20 -11.15 -8.66
CA ASP A 116 5.05 -12.28 -9.06
C ASP A 116 5.82 -12.86 -7.87
N ARG A 117 6.31 -12.01 -6.96
CA ARG A 117 7.04 -12.44 -5.77
C ARG A 117 6.14 -13.12 -4.73
N LEU A 118 4.85 -12.77 -4.72
CA LEU A 118 3.85 -13.35 -3.82
C LEU A 118 3.18 -14.61 -4.38
N GLU A 119 3.22 -14.82 -5.70
CA GLU A 119 2.61 -16.00 -6.36
C GLU A 119 3.03 -17.33 -5.72
N PRO A 120 4.32 -17.62 -5.44
CA PRO A 120 4.73 -18.89 -4.84
C PRO A 120 4.20 -19.11 -3.42
N ARG A 121 3.71 -18.06 -2.76
CA ARG A 121 3.16 -18.10 -1.40
C ARG A 121 1.67 -18.47 -1.39
N GLY A 122 1.00 -18.48 -2.55
CA GLY A 122 -0.41 -18.88 -2.68
C GLY A 122 -1.41 -17.91 -2.04
N VAL A 123 -1.02 -16.65 -1.84
CA VAL A 123 -1.87 -15.59 -1.30
C VAL A 123 -2.66 -14.93 -2.43
N LEU A 124 -3.93 -14.57 -2.19
CA LEU A 124 -4.71 -13.80 -3.15
C LEU A 124 -4.10 -12.41 -3.29
N VAL A 125 -3.70 -12.03 -4.50
CA VAL A 125 -3.24 -10.67 -4.79
C VAL A 125 -4.33 -9.94 -5.56
N SER A 126 -4.78 -8.79 -5.03
CA SER A 126 -5.79 -7.93 -5.64
C SER A 126 -5.25 -6.52 -5.80
N GLY A 127 -5.87 -5.71 -6.67
CA GLY A 127 -5.50 -4.32 -6.90
C GLY A 127 -6.70 -3.40 -6.71
N LEU A 128 -6.45 -2.12 -6.43
CA LEU A 128 -7.51 -1.13 -6.40
C LEU A 128 -8.14 -0.95 -7.80
N ALA A 129 -9.46 -0.81 -7.82
CA ALA A 129 -10.19 -0.54 -9.05
C ALA A 129 -9.70 0.76 -9.70
N GLN A 130 -9.58 0.73 -11.03
CA GLN A 130 -9.22 1.89 -11.85
C GLN A 130 -10.46 2.38 -12.60
N GLY A 131 -10.70 3.70 -12.60
CA GLY A 131 -11.78 4.28 -13.38
C GLY A 131 -12.27 5.63 -12.86
N VAL A 132 -13.53 5.92 -13.18
CA VAL A 132 -14.18 7.21 -12.95
C VAL A 132 -14.44 7.43 -11.45
N PRO A 133 -14.02 8.56 -10.86
CA PRO A 133 -14.32 8.88 -9.47
C PRO A 133 -15.82 9.13 -9.27
N VAL A 134 -16.35 8.74 -8.10
CA VAL A 134 -17.74 9.02 -7.74
C VAL A 134 -17.95 10.54 -7.67
N GLY A 135 -18.95 11.04 -8.41
CA GLY A 135 -19.25 12.47 -8.52
C GLY A 135 -18.42 13.21 -9.57
N GLY A 136 -17.53 12.53 -10.30
CA GLY A 136 -16.86 13.10 -11.47
C GLY A 136 -17.73 13.05 -12.72
N GLU A 137 -17.66 14.08 -13.56
CA GLU A 137 -18.31 14.11 -14.86
C GLU A 137 -17.36 13.65 -15.96
N LEU A 138 -17.85 12.85 -16.90
CA LEU A 138 -17.02 12.19 -17.92
C LEU A 138 -16.29 13.18 -18.84
N GLU A 139 -16.87 14.36 -19.07
CA GLU A 139 -16.31 15.41 -19.93
C GLU A 139 -15.02 16.04 -19.40
N TYR A 140 -14.72 15.88 -18.10
CA TYR A 140 -13.51 16.42 -17.46
C TYR A 140 -12.42 15.38 -17.19
N LEU A 141 -12.59 14.14 -17.67
CA LEU A 141 -11.62 13.06 -17.47
C LEU A 141 -10.69 12.93 -18.68
N ASP A 142 -9.45 12.52 -18.41
CA ASP A 142 -8.50 12.21 -19.46
C ASP A 142 -8.85 10.87 -20.15
N ASP A 143 -8.37 10.72 -21.39
CA ASP A 143 -8.59 9.51 -22.20
C ASP A 143 -8.09 8.23 -21.53
N GLY A 144 -7.03 8.33 -20.72
CA GLY A 144 -6.46 7.21 -19.97
C GLY A 144 -7.44 6.69 -18.93
N THR A 145 -7.99 7.59 -18.11
CA THR A 145 -9.02 7.25 -17.11
C THR A 145 -10.27 6.66 -17.76
N LEU A 146 -10.75 7.22 -18.88
CA LEU A 146 -11.92 6.71 -19.61
C LEU A 146 -11.68 5.31 -20.18
N SER A 147 -10.51 5.09 -20.78
CA SER A 147 -10.11 3.79 -21.32
C SER A 147 -10.01 2.73 -20.21
N ALA A 148 -9.38 3.06 -19.09
CA ALA A 148 -9.28 2.18 -17.93
C ALA A 148 -10.66 1.82 -17.35
N ALA A 149 -11.57 2.81 -17.23
CA ALA A 149 -12.92 2.58 -16.75
C ALA A 149 -13.74 1.67 -17.68
N LEU A 150 -13.63 1.85 -19.00
CA LEU A 150 -14.32 1.02 -19.99
C LEU A 150 -13.80 -0.43 -19.98
N ALA A 151 -12.48 -0.61 -19.83
CA ALA A 151 -11.86 -1.93 -19.70
C ALA A 151 -12.32 -2.65 -18.42
N ALA A 152 -12.48 -1.91 -17.31
CA ALA A 152 -12.87 -2.44 -16.01
C ALA A 152 -14.39 -2.53 -15.77
N ARG A 153 -15.23 -2.37 -16.81
CA ARG A 153 -16.70 -2.40 -16.67
C ARG A 153 -17.20 -3.73 -16.10
N ARG A 154 -18.21 -3.67 -15.23
CA ARG A 154 -18.84 -4.83 -14.59
C ARG A 154 -20.33 -4.91 -14.97
N PRO A 155 -20.93 -6.11 -15.03
CA PRO A 155 -22.37 -6.25 -15.18
C PRO A 155 -23.11 -5.61 -13.99
N VAL A 156 -24.33 -5.15 -14.25
CA VAL A 156 -25.25 -4.60 -13.25
C VAL A 156 -26.37 -5.56 -12.91
#